data_AF-V6I3F5-F1
#
_entry.id   AF-V6I3F5-F1
#
_cell.length_a   1.000
_cell.length_b   1.000
_cell.length_c   1.000
_cell.angle_alpha   90.00
_cell.angle_beta   90.00
_cell.angle_gamma   90.00
#
_symmetry.space_group_name_H-M   'P 1'
#
loop_
_entity.id
_entity.type
_entity.pdbx_description
1 polymer ?
#
loop_
_entity_poly.entity_id
_entity_poly.type
_entity_poly.pdbx_seq_one_letter_code
_entity_poly.pdbx_strand_id
1 'polypeptide(L)'
;MVLFLSGKNVLFAQSAQGPVSGSEESEDVHKKNAASLDKEYYEYYFRTIPDVDALEKAKLEYNLIRSFKLELRRREPSLSPDYFKQIKATSIRYERVLADSIWMRGIRNQMQHIRFQEYMYIVIYDKYFLYISYEMNPSRYVMEPYQMQLIFQKENPFFIKLPDP
;
A
#
# COMPACT_ATOMS: atom_id res chain seq x y z
N MET A 1 -27.11 29.76 10.41
CA MET A 1 -27.15 29.80 11.89
C MET A 1 -26.13 28.78 12.38
N VAL A 2 -24.97 29.25 12.86
CA VAL A 2 -23.85 28.43 13.32
C VAL A 2 -24.02 28.21 14.81
N LEU A 3 -23.92 26.96 15.27
CA LEU A 3 -23.86 26.61 16.68
C LEU A 3 -22.60 25.77 16.92
N PHE A 4 -21.57 26.47 17.40
CA PHE A 4 -20.42 25.87 18.06
C PHE A 4 -20.85 25.41 19.46
N LEU A 5 -20.58 24.15 19.79
CA LEU A 5 -20.52 23.71 21.19
C LEU A 5 -19.16 23.07 21.42
N SER A 6 -18.30 23.86 22.06
CA SER A 6 -17.00 23.48 22.61
C SER A 6 -17.23 22.86 23.98
N GLY A 7 -16.88 21.60 24.16
CA GLY A 7 -16.93 20.89 25.44
C GLY A 7 -15.51 20.51 25.88
N LYS A 8 -14.96 21.24 26.84
CA LYS A 8 -13.70 20.92 27.53
C LYS A 8 -13.94 19.79 28.53
N ASN A 9 -13.21 18.69 28.42
CA ASN A 9 -13.09 17.72 29.51
C ASN A 9 -11.70 17.84 30.13
N VAL A 10 -11.66 18.57 31.24
CA VAL A 10 -10.55 18.58 32.22
C VAL A 10 -10.86 17.46 33.20
N LEU A 11 -9.96 16.47 33.33
CA LEU A 11 -10.04 15.44 34.37
C LEU A 11 -8.87 15.61 35.35
N PHE A 12 -9.27 15.64 36.61
CA PHE A 12 -8.54 16.05 37.80
C PHE A 12 -7.37 15.13 38.16
N ALA A 13 -6.28 15.75 38.62
CA ALA A 13 -5.27 15.10 39.45
C ALA A 13 -5.84 14.88 40.87
N GLN A 14 -5.76 13.65 41.38
CA GLN A 14 -6.00 13.36 42.80
C GLN A 14 -4.65 13.26 43.52
N SER A 15 -4.40 14.26 44.36
CA SER A 15 -3.38 14.26 45.41
C SER A 15 -4.00 13.74 46.71
N ALA A 16 -3.42 12.69 47.29
CA ALA A 16 -3.66 12.28 48.67
C ALA A 16 -2.33 11.86 49.33
N GLN A 17 -1.87 12.68 50.29
CA GLN A 17 -0.92 12.32 51.36
C GLN A 17 -1.76 12.11 52.64
N GLY A 18 -1.52 11.22 53.61
CA GLY A 18 -0.52 10.22 54.02
C GLY A 18 -1.06 9.65 55.37
N PRO A 19 -0.27 9.16 56.37
CA PRO A 19 1.02 8.44 56.39
C PRO A 19 0.90 7.08 57.15
N VAL A 20 1.92 6.20 57.14
CA VAL A 20 2.38 5.39 58.31
C VAL A 20 3.71 4.71 57.94
N SER A 21 4.70 4.85 58.83
CA SER A 21 6.02 4.24 58.80
C SER A 21 5.99 2.72 59.08
N GLY A 22 6.79 1.95 58.34
CA GLY A 22 7.08 0.55 58.66
C GLY A 22 8.27 0.04 57.84
N SER A 23 9.42 -0.06 58.51
CA SER A 23 10.58 -0.92 58.24
C SER A 23 11.06 -1.14 56.80
N GLU A 24 12.29 -0.70 56.58
CA GLU A 24 13.20 -1.01 55.47
C GLU A 24 13.32 -2.52 55.22
N GLU A 25 12.71 -3.01 54.14
CA GLU A 25 13.11 -4.19 53.37
C GLU A 25 12.44 -4.08 51.99
N SER A 26 12.89 -3.11 51.19
CA SER A 26 12.51 -2.98 49.78
C SER A 26 13.76 -2.92 48.92
N GLU A 27 14.64 -3.90 49.12
CA GLU A 27 15.64 -4.24 48.13
C GLU A 27 15.18 -5.49 47.38
N ASP A 28 15.21 -5.39 46.04
CA ASP A 28 15.29 -6.52 45.11
C ASP A 28 14.05 -7.27 44.59
N VAL A 29 12.82 -6.75 44.74
CA VAL A 29 11.70 -7.29 43.93
C VAL A 29 11.73 -6.77 42.48
N HIS A 30 12.21 -5.53 42.27
CA HIS A 30 12.30 -4.94 40.93
C HIS A 30 13.56 -5.31 40.15
N LYS A 31 14.66 -5.70 40.82
CA LYS A 31 15.93 -6.05 40.14
C LYS A 31 15.92 -7.45 39.53
N LYS A 32 15.22 -8.42 40.14
CA LYS A 32 15.14 -9.81 39.64
C LYS A 32 14.27 -9.95 38.38
N ASN A 33 13.32 -9.03 38.17
CA ASN A 33 12.40 -9.03 37.02
C ASN A 33 12.67 -7.91 36.00
N ALA A 34 13.67 -7.05 36.22
CA ALA A 34 14.00 -5.98 35.27
C ALA A 34 14.40 -6.53 33.90
N ALA A 35 15.27 -7.55 33.87
CA ALA A 35 15.70 -8.18 32.61
C ALA A 35 14.56 -8.92 31.88
N SER A 36 13.58 -9.47 32.60
CA SER A 36 12.40 -10.08 32.00
C SER A 36 11.39 -9.04 31.49
N LEU A 37 11.23 -7.92 32.19
CA LEU A 37 10.42 -6.79 31.75
C LEU A 37 11.02 -6.09 30.53
N ASP A 38 12.34 -5.92 30.51
CA ASP A 38 13.06 -5.40 29.34
C ASP A 38 12.86 -6.33 28.14
N LYS A 39 13.01 -7.65 28.33
CA LYS A 39 12.76 -8.63 27.27
C LYS A 39 11.32 -8.58 26.75
N GLU A 40 10.33 -8.51 27.64
CA GLU A 40 8.92 -8.40 27.26
C GLU A 40 8.63 -7.09 26.51
N TYR A 41 9.23 -5.98 26.95
CA TYR A 41 9.13 -4.69 26.28
C TYR A 41 9.77 -4.71 24.88
N TYR A 42 10.96 -5.30 24.74
CA TYR A 42 11.61 -5.48 23.44
C TYR A 42 10.80 -6.39 22.52
N GLU A 43 10.29 -7.52 23.01
CA GLU A 43 9.42 -8.41 22.24
C GLU A 43 8.12 -7.71 21.82
N TYR A 44 7.51 -6.92 22.72
CA TYR A 44 6.33 -6.12 22.41
C TYR A 44 6.62 -5.07 21.35
N TYR A 45 7.74 -4.35 21.45
CA TYR A 45 8.18 -3.40 20.43
C TYR A 45 8.31 -4.09 19.06
N PHE A 46 9.04 -5.21 18.96
CA PHE A 46 9.18 -5.94 17.70
C PHE A 46 7.85 -6.49 17.15
N ARG A 47 6.93 -6.92 18.01
CA ARG A 47 5.59 -7.36 17.60
C ARG A 47 4.68 -6.22 17.15
N THR A 48 4.97 -4.98 17.56
CA THR A 48 4.15 -3.80 17.27
C THR A 48 4.75 -2.90 16.18
N ILE A 49 5.97 -3.17 15.70
CA ILE A 49 6.50 -2.53 14.50
C ILE A 49 5.58 -2.89 13.33
N PRO A 50 4.91 -1.90 12.70
CA PRO A 50 4.06 -2.17 11.56
C PRO A 50 4.90 -2.68 10.39
N ASP A 51 4.38 -3.70 9.70
CA ASP A 51 4.96 -4.18 8.44
C ASP A 51 4.70 -3.13 7.34
N VAL A 52 5.63 -2.17 7.25
CA VAL A 52 5.57 -1.05 6.32
C VAL A 52 5.57 -1.55 4.87
N ASP A 53 6.32 -2.60 4.58
CA ASP A 53 6.47 -3.14 3.22
C ASP A 53 5.17 -3.80 2.76
N ALA A 54 4.53 -4.60 3.63
CA ALA A 54 3.22 -5.18 3.33
C ALA A 54 2.16 -4.09 3.13
N LEU A 55 2.20 -3.03 3.95
CA LEU A 55 1.28 -1.90 3.82
C LEU A 55 1.48 -1.14 2.50
N GLU A 56 2.72 -0.87 2.12
CA GLU A 56 3.08 -0.19 0.88
C GLU A 56 2.71 -1.01 -0.35
N LYS A 57 2.96 -2.32 -0.30
CA LYS A 57 2.53 -3.24 -1.34
C LYS A 57 1.01 -3.24 -1.48
N ALA A 58 0.26 -3.35 -0.38
CA ALA A 58 -1.19 -3.36 -0.40
C ALA A 58 -1.77 -2.04 -0.97
N LYS A 59 -1.16 -0.90 -0.64
CA LYS A 59 -1.54 0.41 -1.20
C LYS A 59 -1.29 0.49 -2.70
N LEU A 60 -0.12 0.04 -3.16
CA LEU A 60 0.20 -0.03 -4.57
C LEU A 60 -0.81 -0.89 -5.32
N GLU A 61 -1.04 -2.12 -4.84
CA GLU A 61 -1.99 -3.05 -5.44
C GLU A 61 -3.42 -2.48 -5.47
N TYR A 62 -3.85 -1.81 -4.40
CA TYR A 62 -5.14 -1.13 -4.35
C TYR A 62 -5.28 -0.09 -5.46
N ASN A 63 -4.28 0.80 -5.60
CA ASN A 63 -4.29 1.84 -6.63
C ASN A 63 -4.34 1.24 -8.03
N LEU A 64 -3.46 0.27 -8.31
CA LEU A 64 -3.38 -0.39 -9.62
C LEU A 64 -4.69 -1.10 -9.98
N ILE A 65 -5.24 -1.90 -9.06
CA ILE A 65 -6.49 -2.65 -9.28
C ILE A 65 -7.67 -1.70 -9.48
N ARG A 66 -7.77 -0.64 -8.67
CA ARG A 66 -8.85 0.34 -8.75
C ARG A 66 -8.85 1.03 -10.11
N SER A 67 -7.69 1.55 -10.53
CA SER A 67 -7.50 2.19 -11.83
C SER A 67 -7.76 1.21 -12.98
N PHE A 68 -7.29 -0.03 -12.87
CA PHE A 68 -7.51 -1.06 -13.87
C PHE A 68 -8.98 -1.38 -14.09
N LYS A 69 -9.73 -1.61 -13.00
CA LYS A 69 -11.16 -1.89 -13.08
C LYS A 69 -11.93 -0.72 -13.69
N LEU A 70 -11.56 0.51 -13.34
CA LEU A 70 -12.21 1.71 -13.84
C LEU A 70 -12.01 1.86 -15.35
N GLU A 71 -10.77 1.74 -15.82
CA GLU A 71 -10.45 1.88 -17.24
C GLU A 71 -11.02 0.73 -18.07
N LEU A 72 -11.01 -0.49 -17.54
CA LEU A 72 -11.60 -1.64 -18.21
C LEU A 72 -13.12 -1.50 -18.33
N ARG A 73 -13.83 -1.03 -17.29
CA ARG A 73 -15.27 -0.76 -17.37
C ARG A 73 -15.63 0.29 -18.41
N ARG A 74 -14.76 1.29 -18.58
CA ARG A 74 -14.94 2.36 -19.57
C ARG A 74 -14.82 1.84 -21.01
N ARG A 75 -13.92 0.90 -21.27
CA ARG A 75 -13.62 0.41 -22.62
C ARG A 75 -14.36 -0.87 -22.99
N GLU A 76 -14.70 -1.70 -22.02
CA GLU A 76 -15.35 -3.01 -22.20
C GLU A 76 -16.64 -3.08 -21.35
N PRO A 77 -17.69 -2.34 -21.73
CA PRO A 77 -18.95 -2.30 -20.99
C PRO A 77 -19.72 -3.64 -21.02
N SER A 78 -19.32 -4.56 -21.90
CA SER A 78 -19.89 -5.91 -22.04
C SER A 78 -19.47 -6.87 -20.91
N LEU A 79 -18.42 -6.54 -20.15
CA LEU A 79 -17.92 -7.39 -19.09
C LEU A 79 -18.87 -7.44 -17.89
N SER A 80 -19.09 -8.64 -17.37
CA SER A 80 -19.99 -8.84 -16.23
C SER A 80 -19.41 -8.29 -14.93
N PRO A 81 -20.25 -7.87 -13.96
CA PRO A 81 -19.81 -7.50 -12.62
C PRO A 81 -18.98 -8.60 -11.94
N ASP A 82 -19.28 -9.87 -12.21
CA ASP A 82 -18.56 -11.00 -11.64
C ASP A 82 -17.13 -11.14 -12.19
N TYR A 83 -16.89 -10.78 -13.45
CA TYR A 83 -15.55 -10.67 -13.99
C TYR A 83 -14.71 -9.67 -13.19
N PHE A 84 -15.26 -8.49 -12.88
CA PHE A 84 -14.55 -7.47 -12.09
C PHE A 84 -14.29 -7.90 -10.63
N LYS A 85 -15.07 -8.84 -10.07
CA LYS A 85 -14.81 -9.40 -8.73
C LYS A 85 -13.59 -10.32 -8.71
N GLN A 86 -13.24 -10.94 -9.84
CA GLN A 86 -12.10 -11.85 -9.97
C GLN A 86 -10.76 -11.11 -10.04
N ILE A 87 -10.76 -9.85 -10.47
CA ILE A 87 -9.56 -8.99 -10.49
C ILE A 87 -9.21 -8.59 -9.05
N LYS A 88 -8.18 -9.23 -8.50
CA LYS A 88 -7.67 -9.08 -7.12
C LYS A 88 -6.14 -9.10 -7.14
N ALA A 89 -5.50 -8.71 -6.05
CA ALA A 89 -4.05 -8.69 -5.92
C ALA A 89 -3.38 -10.01 -6.32
N THR A 90 -4.01 -11.14 -5.98
CA THR A 90 -3.48 -12.48 -6.28
C THR A 90 -3.65 -12.92 -7.73
N SER A 91 -4.52 -12.27 -8.51
CA SER A 91 -4.85 -12.67 -9.89
C SER A 91 -4.24 -11.75 -10.94
N ILE A 92 -3.86 -10.53 -10.56
CA ILE A 92 -3.17 -9.61 -11.46
C ILE A 92 -1.66 -9.84 -11.40
N ARG A 93 -0.98 -9.59 -12.51
CA ARG A 93 0.48 -9.38 -12.52
C ARG A 93 0.74 -7.91 -12.79
N TYR A 94 1.74 -7.34 -12.15
CA TYR A 94 2.15 -5.98 -12.46
C TYR A 94 3.66 -5.83 -12.36
N GLU A 95 4.21 -4.92 -13.17
CA GLU A 95 5.63 -4.65 -13.23
C GLU A 95 5.88 -3.14 -13.25
N ARG A 96 6.88 -2.69 -12.51
CA ARG A 96 7.36 -1.30 -12.59
C ARG A 96 8.15 -1.13 -13.87
N VAL A 97 7.74 -0.16 -14.68
CA VAL A 97 8.40 0.18 -15.93
C VAL A 97 9.64 1.02 -15.61
N LEU A 98 10.81 0.46 -15.91
CA LEU A 98 12.10 1.14 -15.80
C LEU A 98 12.48 1.80 -17.14
N ALA A 99 13.32 2.84 -17.10
CA ALA A 99 13.67 3.64 -18.28
C ALA A 99 14.26 2.82 -19.44
N ASP A 100 14.94 1.73 -19.11
CA ASP A 100 15.62 0.79 -20.00
C ASP A 100 14.86 -0.54 -20.23
N SER A 101 13.72 -0.72 -19.57
CA SER A 101 12.89 -1.92 -19.67
C SER A 101 12.33 -2.17 -21.08
N ILE A 102 11.96 -3.42 -21.35
CA ILE A 102 11.29 -3.82 -22.60
C ILE A 102 9.98 -3.05 -22.79
N TRP A 103 9.29 -2.72 -21.70
CA TRP A 103 8.06 -1.94 -21.71
C TRP A 103 8.30 -0.53 -22.25
N MET A 104 9.36 0.15 -21.80
CA MET A 104 9.68 1.49 -22.31
C MET A 104 10.03 1.49 -23.80
N ARG A 105 10.68 0.45 -24.30
CA ARG A 105 10.94 0.32 -25.75
C ARG A 105 9.64 0.20 -26.54
N GLY A 106 8.72 -0.66 -26.09
CA GLY A 106 7.39 -0.78 -26.68
C GLY A 106 6.58 0.51 -26.63
N ILE A 107 6.56 1.17 -25.47
CA ILE A 107 5.86 2.45 -25.25
C ILE A 107 6.41 3.53 -26.18
N ARG A 108 7.73 3.70 -26.29
CA ARG A 108 8.31 4.72 -27.20
C ARG A 108 7.94 4.47 -28.65
N ASN A 109 7.86 3.20 -29.07
CA ASN A 109 7.54 2.85 -30.45
C ASN A 109 6.06 3.10 -30.77
N GLN A 110 5.15 2.72 -29.87
CA GLN A 110 3.69 2.76 -30.12
C GLN A 110 3.00 4.03 -29.61
N MET A 111 3.56 4.66 -28.58
CA MET A 111 3.00 5.80 -27.86
C MET A 111 4.06 6.89 -27.69
N GLN A 112 4.53 7.44 -28.81
CA GLN A 112 5.66 8.39 -28.88
C GLN A 112 5.50 9.66 -28.02
N HIS A 113 4.27 10.03 -27.66
CA HIS A 113 3.99 11.18 -26.80
C HIS A 113 4.23 10.88 -25.31
N ILE A 114 4.32 9.60 -24.92
CA ILE A 114 4.55 9.19 -23.54
C ILE A 114 6.05 9.28 -23.25
N ARG A 115 6.38 10.11 -22.26
CA ARG A 115 7.73 10.22 -21.71
C ARG A 115 7.88 9.32 -20.50
N PHE A 116 9.12 8.94 -20.20
CA PHE A 116 9.43 8.19 -18.99
C PHE A 116 9.07 9.03 -17.75
N GLN A 117 8.44 8.38 -16.78
CA GLN A 117 8.13 8.86 -15.44
C GLN A 117 8.57 7.79 -14.43
N GLU A 118 8.95 8.21 -13.23
CA GLU A 118 9.51 7.31 -12.23
C GLU A 118 8.51 6.23 -11.74
N TYR A 119 7.22 6.55 -11.73
CA TYR A 119 6.15 5.68 -11.23
C TYR A 119 5.23 5.21 -12.36
N MET A 120 5.83 4.56 -13.35
CA MET A 120 5.14 3.87 -14.44
C MET A 120 4.98 2.38 -14.13
N TYR A 121 3.83 1.82 -14.46
CA TYR A 121 3.49 0.41 -14.23
C TYR A 121 2.75 -0.18 -15.44
N ILE A 122 3.00 -1.45 -15.70
CA ILE A 122 2.14 -2.29 -16.54
C ILE A 122 1.37 -3.23 -15.63
N VAL A 123 0.05 -3.27 -15.78
CA VAL A 123 -0.85 -4.21 -15.09
C VAL A 123 -1.42 -5.17 -16.12
N ILE A 124 -1.32 -6.46 -15.85
CA ILE A 124 -1.70 -7.55 -16.74
C ILE A 124 -2.74 -8.41 -16.05
N TYR A 125 -3.88 -8.59 -16.70
CA TYR A 125 -4.90 -9.53 -16.28
C TYR A 125 -5.55 -10.15 -17.51
N ASP A 126 -5.55 -11.48 -17.58
CA ASP A 126 -6.09 -12.22 -18.73
C ASP A 126 -5.44 -11.73 -20.04
N LYS A 127 -6.22 -11.21 -20.99
CA LYS A 127 -5.75 -10.64 -22.27
C LYS A 127 -5.48 -9.12 -22.22
N TYR A 128 -5.70 -8.47 -21.09
CA TYR A 128 -5.67 -7.01 -20.97
C TYR A 128 -4.36 -6.55 -20.35
N PHE A 129 -3.70 -5.61 -21.03
CA PHE A 129 -2.49 -4.94 -20.57
C PHE A 129 -2.81 -3.47 -20.39
N LEU A 130 -2.60 -2.93 -19.20
CA LEU A 130 -2.87 -1.54 -18.91
C LEU A 130 -1.58 -0.85 -18.49
N TYR A 131 -1.23 0.20 -19.22
CA TYR A 131 -0.24 1.16 -18.78
C TYR A 131 -0.87 2.15 -17.81
N ILE A 132 -0.20 2.39 -16.69
CA ILE A 132 -0.59 3.36 -15.66
C ILE A 132 0.64 4.14 -15.24
N SER A 133 0.52 5.45 -15.07
CA SER A 133 1.55 6.26 -14.42
C SER A 133 1.00 7.17 -13.32
N TYR A 134 1.89 7.54 -12.41
CA TYR A 134 1.61 8.41 -11.27
C TYR A 134 2.67 9.52 -11.18
N GLU A 135 2.27 10.69 -10.69
CA GLU A 135 3.20 11.81 -10.42
C GLU A 135 4.02 11.59 -9.15
N MET A 136 3.46 10.88 -8.17
CA MET A 136 4.13 10.56 -6.90
C MET A 136 4.09 9.06 -6.64
N ASN A 137 4.83 8.60 -5.63
CA ASN A 137 4.93 7.19 -5.28
C ASN A 137 3.55 6.59 -4.87
N PRO A 138 2.97 5.70 -5.68
CA PRO A 138 1.64 5.11 -5.41
C PRO A 138 1.66 4.06 -4.30
N SER A 139 2.82 3.63 -3.82
CA SER A 139 2.92 2.77 -2.63
C SER A 139 2.71 3.55 -1.34
N ARG A 140 2.96 4.88 -1.36
CA ARG A 140 2.85 5.73 -0.16
C ARG A 140 1.44 6.29 0.02
N TYR A 141 0.78 6.64 -1.08
CA TYR A 141 -0.50 7.35 -1.09
C TYR A 141 -1.55 6.63 -1.94
N VAL A 142 -2.81 6.70 -1.52
CA VAL A 142 -3.93 6.35 -2.40
C VAL A 142 -4.18 7.54 -3.32
N MET A 143 -4.15 7.31 -4.64
CA MET A 143 -4.24 8.40 -5.60
C MET A 143 -4.78 7.96 -6.95
N GLU A 144 -5.29 8.95 -7.69
CA GLU A 144 -5.63 8.76 -9.09
C GLU A 144 -4.36 8.74 -9.95
N PRO A 145 -4.37 7.96 -11.04
CA PRO A 145 -3.27 7.93 -11.98
C PRO A 145 -3.21 9.22 -12.80
N TYR A 146 -2.00 9.65 -13.09
CA TYR A 146 -1.72 10.78 -13.98
C TYR A 146 -2.12 10.47 -15.41
N GLN A 147 -1.73 9.28 -15.88
CA GLN A 147 -2.03 8.81 -17.23
C GLN A 147 -2.39 7.33 -17.19
N MET A 148 -3.37 6.94 -18.01
CA MET A 148 -3.76 5.55 -18.22
C MET A 148 -3.98 5.29 -19.69
N GLN A 149 -3.49 4.14 -20.17
CA GLN A 149 -3.73 3.70 -21.55
C GLN A 149 -3.87 2.18 -21.60
N LEU A 150 -5.06 1.70 -21.97
CA LEU A 150 -5.27 0.27 -22.23
C LEU A 150 -4.54 -0.10 -23.52
N ILE A 151 -3.57 -1.00 -23.40
CA ILE A 151 -2.80 -1.55 -24.49
C ILE A 151 -3.46 -2.89 -24.84
N PHE A 152 -4.20 -2.92 -25.94
CA PHE A 152 -4.75 -4.18 -26.44
C PHE A 152 -3.67 -4.94 -27.20
N GLN A 153 -3.50 -6.21 -26.86
CA GLN A 153 -2.95 -7.20 -27.78
C GLN A 153 -4.02 -8.24 -28.07
N LYS A 154 -4.78 -7.99 -29.14
CA LYS A 154 -5.71 -8.98 -29.68
C LYS A 154 -4.97 -10.21 -30.24
N GLU A 155 -3.72 -10.02 -30.66
CA GLU A 155 -2.76 -11.06 -31.04
C GLU A 155 -1.37 -10.55 -30.64
N ASN A 156 -0.58 -11.33 -29.90
CA ASN A 156 0.66 -10.87 -29.27
C ASN A 156 1.89 -11.21 -30.16
N PRO A 157 2.51 -10.26 -30.90
CA PRO A 157 3.79 -10.49 -31.58
C PRO A 157 4.99 -10.54 -30.64
N PHE A 158 4.82 -10.21 -29.35
CA PHE A 158 5.85 -10.31 -28.34
C PHE A 158 5.68 -11.61 -27.56
N PHE A 159 6.25 -12.69 -28.08
CA PHE A 159 6.65 -13.85 -27.27
C PHE A 159 7.75 -13.41 -26.29
N ILE A 160 7.38 -12.59 -25.30
CA ILE A 160 8.21 -12.41 -24.11
C ILE A 160 7.90 -13.64 -23.28
N LYS A 161 8.79 -14.64 -23.34
CA LYS A 161 8.85 -15.64 -22.28
C LYS A 161 9.21 -14.86 -21.01
N LEU A 162 8.23 -14.53 -20.19
CA LEU A 162 8.51 -14.08 -18.83
C LEU A 162 9.27 -15.23 -18.13
N PRO A 163 10.31 -14.95 -17.33
CA PRO A 163 10.95 -15.98 -16.53
C PRO A 163 9.90 -16.62 -15.62
N ASP A 164 10.00 -17.94 -15.43
CA ASP A 164 9.19 -18.63 -14.44
C ASP A 164 9.47 -18.08 -13.02
N PRO A 165 8.47 -18.11 -12.12
CA PRO A 165 8.53 -17.49 -10.80
C PRO A 165 9.68 -18.01 -9.91
#